data_AF-W2LHY9-F1
#
_entry.id   AF-W2LHY9-F1
#
_cell.length_a   1.000
_cell.length_b   1.000
_cell.length_c   1.000
_cell.angle_alpha   90.00
_cell.angle_beta   90.00
_cell.angle_gamma   90.00
#
_symmetry.space_group_name_H-M   'P 1'
#
loop_
_entity.id
_entity.type
_entity.pdbx_description
1 polymer ?
#
loop_
_entity_poly.entity_id
_entity_poly.type
_entity_poly.pdbx_seq_one_letter_code
_entity_poly.pdbx_strand_id
1 'polypeptide(L)'
;MVKGTKDSGKMKKSTKTSTASSSGIGQLYEDGSDGVIDDDNSTPTSKKCASACPDVVLPVCGSDGVWYSSPCQLKAAACKNPEQNLVQDDGACSSKETSKILRVV
;
A
#
# COMPACT_ATOMS: atom_id res chain seq x y z
N MET A 1 -2.66 -23.35 33.38
CA MET A 1 -2.34 -23.83 32.01
C MET A 1 -2.28 -22.62 31.09
N VAL A 2 -1.09 -22.08 30.80
CA VAL A 2 -0.90 -21.02 29.79
C VAL A 2 0.07 -21.57 28.76
N LYS A 3 -0.39 -21.69 27.52
CA LYS A 3 0.31 -22.29 26.38
C LYS A 3 1.10 -21.16 25.69
N GLY A 4 2.43 -21.31 25.63
CA GLY A 4 3.34 -20.27 25.14
C GLY A 4 3.29 -20.06 23.62
N THR A 5 3.57 -18.83 23.20
CA THR A 5 3.94 -18.49 21.82
C THR A 5 5.45 -18.31 21.73
N LYS A 6 6.03 -18.90 20.70
CA LYS A 6 7.46 -19.01 20.43
C LYS A 6 7.89 -17.79 19.61
N ASP A 7 8.51 -16.79 20.24
CA ASP A 7 9.25 -15.75 19.53
C ASP A 7 10.69 -16.23 19.30
N SER A 8 11.13 -16.23 18.05
CA SER A 8 12.48 -16.61 17.67
C SER A 8 12.91 -15.79 16.46
N GLY A 9 13.44 -14.59 16.76
CA GLY A 9 13.98 -13.65 15.78
C GLY A 9 15.22 -12.87 16.27
N LYS A 10 16.15 -13.54 16.95
CA LYS A 10 17.63 -13.36 16.91
C LYS A 10 18.27 -11.94 17.03
N MET A 11 18.78 -11.61 18.24
CA MET A 11 20.14 -11.07 18.57
C MET A 11 20.49 -9.60 18.16
N LYS A 12 21.28 -8.75 18.86
CA LYS A 12 22.22 -8.79 19.99
C LYS A 12 22.49 -7.34 20.49
N LYS A 13 23.17 -7.19 21.63
CA LYS A 13 23.34 -6.00 22.49
C LYS A 13 24.69 -5.25 22.31
N SER A 14 24.72 -3.96 22.72
CA SER A 14 25.87 -3.04 22.97
C SER A 14 26.41 -2.28 21.72
N THR A 15 26.85 -1.00 21.78
CA THR A 15 27.76 -0.37 22.75
C THR A 15 27.71 1.17 22.64
N LYS A 16 27.81 1.90 23.77
CA LYS A 16 28.16 3.35 23.78
C LYS A 16 29.62 3.50 23.34
N THR A 17 29.90 4.34 22.34
CA THR A 17 31.26 4.80 22.03
C THR A 17 31.30 6.32 22.09
N SER A 18 31.69 6.83 23.25
CA SER A 18 32.30 8.15 23.34
C SER A 18 33.70 8.04 22.73
N THR A 19 34.04 8.89 21.77
CA THR A 19 35.45 9.15 21.43
C THR A 19 35.62 10.65 21.26
N ALA A 20 35.93 11.31 22.38
CA ALA A 20 36.64 12.56 22.34
C ALA A 20 38.09 12.25 21.96
N SER A 21 38.63 12.92 20.92
CA SER A 21 39.95 13.58 20.93
C SER A 21 40.29 14.15 19.54
N SER A 22 40.21 15.48 19.46
CA SER A 22 41.19 16.40 18.86
C SER A 22 41.94 16.01 17.57
N SER A 23 41.66 16.72 16.46
CA SER A 23 42.57 17.69 15.80
C SER A 23 42.18 17.92 14.32
N GLY A 24 42.01 19.18 13.92
CA GLY A 24 42.19 19.64 12.53
C GLY A 24 40.95 20.12 11.78
N ILE A 25 40.80 21.45 11.71
CA ILE A 25 40.24 22.32 10.62
C ILE A 25 39.02 21.78 9.80
N GLY A 26 37.81 22.33 9.98
CA GLY A 26 37.22 23.34 9.07
C GLY A 26 36.92 22.78 7.66
N GLN A 27 35.71 22.79 7.10
CA GLN A 27 34.73 23.87 6.99
C GLN A 27 33.52 23.31 6.19
N LEU A 28 32.32 23.76 6.55
CA LEU A 28 31.29 24.25 5.62
C LEU A 28 31.01 23.38 4.37
N TYR A 29 30.07 22.44 4.49
CA TYR A 29 28.99 22.44 3.51
C TYR A 29 27.70 22.32 4.31
N GLU A 30 26.88 23.35 4.23
CA GLU A 30 25.46 23.20 4.43
C GLU A 30 25.00 22.16 3.42
N ASP A 31 24.56 20.98 3.89
CA ASP A 31 23.81 20.05 3.05
C ASP A 31 22.40 20.63 2.86
N GLY A 32 22.35 21.78 2.19
CA GLY A 32 21.15 22.45 1.70
C GLY A 32 20.74 21.83 0.39
N SER A 33 20.46 20.53 0.38
CA SER A 33 19.69 19.93 -0.70
C SER A 33 18.21 20.06 -0.36
N ASP A 34 17.69 21.30 -0.38
CA ASP A 34 16.25 21.56 -0.52
C ASP A 34 15.87 21.27 -1.98
N GLY A 35 15.90 19.99 -2.32
CA GLY A 35 15.44 19.47 -3.59
C GLY A 35 13.94 19.24 -3.51
N VAL A 36 13.15 20.31 -3.53
CA VAL A 36 11.76 20.21 -3.99
C VAL A 36 11.81 19.98 -5.50
N ILE A 37 11.99 18.72 -5.90
CA ILE A 37 11.38 18.30 -7.16
C ILE A 37 9.88 18.29 -6.90
N ASP A 38 9.24 19.44 -7.09
CA ASP A 38 7.81 19.50 -7.35
C ASP A 38 7.54 18.92 -8.75
N ASP A 39 7.93 17.65 -8.96
CA ASP A 39 7.38 16.82 -10.01
C ASP A 39 5.98 16.46 -9.52
N ASP A 40 4.98 17.14 -10.08
CA ASP A 40 3.54 16.91 -9.95
C ASP A 40 3.20 15.41 -9.87
N ASN A 41 3.21 14.85 -8.65
CA ASN A 41 2.48 13.66 -8.22
C ASN A 41 2.98 13.20 -6.82
N SER A 42 2.55 13.86 -5.75
CA SER A 42 2.18 13.26 -4.43
C SER A 42 2.18 14.30 -3.29
N THR A 43 1.35 15.33 -3.37
CA THR A 43 0.96 16.10 -2.17
C THR A 43 -0.22 15.41 -1.49
N PRO A 44 -0.09 14.83 -0.27
CA PRO A 44 -1.17 14.14 0.43
C PRO A 44 -2.13 15.11 1.14
N THR A 45 -2.68 16.11 0.43
CA THR A 45 -3.65 17.07 1.00
C THR A 45 -4.93 17.23 0.17
N SER A 46 -5.17 16.34 -0.79
CA SER A 46 -6.48 16.14 -1.40
C SER A 46 -6.52 14.69 -1.89
N LYS A 47 -7.45 13.87 -1.37
CA LYS A 47 -7.63 12.47 -1.78
C LYS A 47 -8.08 12.40 -3.25
N LYS A 48 -7.18 12.64 -4.18
CA LYS A 48 -7.42 12.45 -5.61
C LYS A 48 -7.12 11.00 -5.92
N CYS A 49 -8.18 10.29 -6.28
CA CYS A 49 -8.06 8.93 -6.74
C CYS A 49 -7.26 8.89 -8.04
N ALA A 50 -6.56 7.77 -8.25
CA ALA A 50 -5.86 7.52 -9.50
C ALA A 50 -6.80 7.82 -10.68
N SER A 51 -6.47 8.85 -11.45
CA SER A 51 -7.26 9.30 -12.59
C SER A 51 -6.79 8.67 -13.89
N ALA A 52 -5.52 8.25 -13.92
CA ALA A 52 -4.91 7.48 -14.98
C ALA A 52 -4.48 6.11 -14.45
N CYS A 53 -4.77 5.07 -15.22
CA CYS A 53 -4.25 3.73 -15.02
C CYS A 53 -3.54 3.30 -16.31
N PRO A 54 -2.43 2.55 -16.20
CA PRO A 54 -1.83 1.92 -17.38
C PRO A 54 -2.84 0.99 -18.04
N ASP A 55 -2.77 0.87 -19.37
CA ASP A 55 -3.59 -0.04 -20.16
C ASP A 55 -3.07 -1.49 -20.01
N VAL A 56 -3.19 -2.01 -18.80
CA VAL A 56 -2.78 -3.35 -18.41
C VAL A 56 -4.03 -4.16 -18.07
N VAL A 57 -4.26 -5.24 -18.81
CA VAL A 57 -5.39 -6.13 -18.60
C VAL A 57 -4.97 -7.22 -17.62
N LEU A 58 -5.25 -6.99 -16.33
CA LEU A 58 -5.01 -7.91 -15.23
C LEU A 58 -6.29 -8.00 -14.40
N PRO A 59 -7.24 -8.87 -14.79
CA PRO A 59 -8.55 -8.93 -14.15
C PRO A 59 -8.41 -9.35 -12.68
N VAL A 60 -8.99 -8.56 -11.79
CA VAL A 60 -9.05 -8.84 -10.35
C VAL A 60 -10.51 -8.84 -9.90
N CYS A 61 -10.84 -9.75 -8.99
CA CYS A 61 -12.14 -9.74 -8.35
C CYS A 61 -12.10 -8.81 -7.13
N GLY A 62 -13.10 -7.92 -7.03
CA GLY A 62 -13.32 -7.13 -5.82
C GLY A 62 -14.23 -7.85 -4.83
N SER A 63 -14.18 -7.43 -3.56
CA SER A 63 -15.04 -7.91 -2.47
C SER A 63 -16.54 -7.65 -2.71
N ASP A 64 -16.87 -6.74 -3.62
CA ASP A 64 -18.20 -6.51 -4.16
C ASP A 64 -18.65 -7.61 -5.14
N GLY A 65 -17.77 -8.55 -5.49
CA GLY A 65 -17.99 -9.62 -6.45
C GLY A 65 -18.12 -9.11 -7.89
N VAL A 66 -17.39 -8.03 -8.20
CA VAL A 66 -17.27 -7.45 -9.53
C VAL A 66 -15.84 -7.64 -10.04
N TRP A 67 -15.70 -7.96 -11.33
CA TRP A 67 -14.40 -8.03 -11.99
C TRP A 67 -13.95 -6.64 -12.43
N TYR A 68 -12.77 -6.23 -12.01
CA TYR A 68 -12.10 -5.01 -12.44
C TYR A 68 -11.02 -5.37 -13.45
N SER A 69 -10.88 -4.61 -14.54
CA SER A 69 -9.95 -4.94 -15.64
C SER A 69 -8.48 -4.85 -15.22
N SER A 70 -8.17 -4.13 -14.14
CA SER A 70 -6.83 -4.02 -13.57
C SER A 70 -6.87 -3.74 -12.06
N PRO A 71 -5.81 -4.07 -11.30
CA PRO A 71 -5.70 -3.71 -9.89
C PRO A 71 -5.69 -2.18 -9.67
N CYS A 72 -5.21 -1.41 -10.65
CA CYS A 72 -5.29 0.05 -10.62
C CYS A 72 -6.74 0.54 -10.65
N GLN A 73 -7.58 -0.06 -11.51
CA GLN A 73 -9.01 0.27 -11.57
C GLN A 73 -9.72 -0.08 -10.25
N LEU A 74 -9.40 -1.23 -9.64
CA LEU A 74 -9.95 -1.59 -8.32
C LEU A 74 -9.55 -0.56 -7.26
N LYS A 75 -8.28 -0.16 -7.20
CA LYS A 75 -7.78 0.87 -6.28
C LYS A 75 -8.46 2.23 -6.50
N ALA A 76 -8.67 2.61 -7.76
CA ALA A 76 -9.37 3.84 -8.12
C ALA A 76 -10.85 3.80 -7.69
N ALA A 77 -11.52 2.67 -7.88
CA ALA A 77 -12.90 2.46 -7.42
C ALA A 77 -13.00 2.49 -5.89
N ALA A 78 -12.09 1.81 -5.19
CA ALA A 78 -11.99 1.82 -3.73
C ALA A 78 -11.75 3.23 -3.17
N CYS A 79 -10.92 4.02 -3.84
CA CYS A 79 -10.68 5.40 -3.47
C CYS A 79 -11.92 6.30 -3.70
N LYS A 80 -12.65 6.10 -4.81
CA LYS A 80 -13.86 6.88 -5.13
C LYS A 80 -15.02 6.55 -4.19
N ASN A 81 -15.09 5.31 -3.71
CA ASN A 81 -16.14 4.80 -2.83
C ASN A 81 -15.55 4.21 -1.54
N PRO A 82 -15.00 5.05 -0.64
CA PRO A 82 -14.36 4.55 0.59
C PRO A 82 -15.35 3.83 1.52
N GLU A 83 -16.65 4.15 1.43
CA GLU A 83 -17.71 3.51 2.23
C GLU A 83 -17.94 2.04 1.87
N GLN A 84 -17.55 1.63 0.66
CA GLN A 84 -17.72 0.26 0.19
C GLN A 84 -16.56 -0.66 0.60
N ASN A 85 -15.48 -0.11 1.16
CA ASN A 85 -14.28 -0.84 1.56
C ASN A 85 -13.84 -1.90 0.53
N LEU A 86 -13.78 -1.48 -0.74
CA LEU A 86 -13.48 -2.38 -1.85
C LEU A 86 -12.04 -2.88 -1.72
N VAL A 87 -11.91 -4.20 -1.60
CA VAL A 87 -10.63 -4.91 -1.53
C VAL A 87 -10.62 -6.00 -2.58
N GLN A 88 -9.43 -6.44 -2.98
CA GLN A 88 -9.32 -7.61 -3.84
C GLN A 88 -9.73 -8.86 -3.04
N ASP A 89 -10.64 -9.66 -3.60
CA ASP A 89 -11.14 -10.88 -2.99
C ASP A 89 -11.31 -11.95 -4.07
N ASP A 90 -10.52 -13.02 -4.02
CA ASP A 90 -10.58 -14.11 -5.00
C ASP A 90 -11.83 -15.01 -4.88
N GLY A 91 -12.55 -14.95 -3.76
CA GLY A 91 -13.74 -15.76 -3.50
C GLY A 91 -15.06 -15.13 -3.94
N ALA A 92 -15.15 -13.80 -3.93
CA ALA A 92 -16.40 -13.05 -4.14
C ALA A 92 -17.01 -13.25 -5.55
N CYS A 93 -16.16 -13.43 -6.57
CA CYS A 93 -16.62 -13.61 -7.95
C CYS A 93 -16.86 -15.08 -8.32
N SER A 94 -16.38 -16.04 -7.53
CA SER A 94 -16.60 -17.47 -7.78
C SER A 94 -18.03 -17.94 -7.44
N SER A 95 -18.82 -17.11 -6.75
CA SER A 95 -20.14 -17.50 -6.22
C SER A 95 -21.34 -16.84 -6.92
N LYS A 96 -21.13 -15.87 -7.84
CA LYS A 96 -22.23 -15.12 -8.48
C LYS A 96 -22.80 -15.77 -9.75
N GLU A 97 -22.27 -16.92 -10.18
CA GLU A 97 -22.74 -17.60 -11.39
C GLU A 97 -24.10 -18.32 -11.22
N THR A 98 -24.62 -18.47 -10.00
CA THR A 98 -25.82 -19.31 -9.77
C THR A 98 -27.10 -18.54 -9.41
N SER A 99 -27.04 -17.24 -9.11
CA SER A 99 -28.19 -16.51 -8.55
C SER A 99 -29.27 -16.08 -9.56
N LYS A 100 -29.10 -16.33 -10.87
CA LYS A 100 -30.11 -15.99 -11.90
C LYS A 100 -30.83 -17.20 -12.51
N ILE A 101 -30.49 -18.43 -12.13
CA ILE A 101 -31.07 -19.64 -12.74
C ILE A 101 -32.25 -20.21 -11.93
N LEU A 102 -32.56 -19.68 -10.74
CA LEU A 102 -33.69 -20.14 -9.92
C LEU A 102 -34.94 -19.26 -10.09
N ARG A 103 -35.47 -19.14 -11.31
CA ARG A 103 -36.87 -18.75 -11.60
C ARG A 103 -37.23 -19.15 -13.04
N VAL A 104 -37.32 -20.45 -13.29
CA VAL A 104 -38.19 -20.96 -14.36
C VAL A 104 -39.13 -21.96 -13.67
N VAL A 105 -40.37 -21.51 -13.54
CA VAL A 105 -41.52 -22.24 -12.99
C VAL A 105 -41.93 -23.32 -13.98
#